data_AF-A0A6N2VQ85-F1
#
_entry.id   AF-A0A6N2VQ85-F1
#
_cell.length_a   1.000
_cell.length_b   1.000
_cell.length_c   1.000
_cell.angle_alpha   90.00
_cell.angle_beta   90.00
_cell.angle_gamma   90.00
#
_symmetry.space_group_name_H-M   'P 1'
#
loop_
_entity.id
_entity.type
_entity.pdbx_description
1 polymer ?
#
loop_
_entity_poly.entity_id
_entity_poly.type
_entity_poly.pdbx_seq_one_letter_code
_entity_poly.pdbx_strand_id
1 'polypeptide(L)'
;MVPILANLPILGRFLRVGCSRSFREKTTFVAQNKKNMVNVIVLCIELLLDIVGLVLGILVYSRSSDNNGLTKAWGVLAITLSLLLLCDNLEWMWIFSRGGEETIPRFTEVPMNHLSIWHIVRVIVFFQFFSIFPIASLKPGWMTFSRVVSLCIPILLITCIACCYEFFNGHYTTLKSFASIRENIGERDVRVRLMLFIISVITPSVNFLFPYMRRWIPVRRKQSQAMSIYMMCFAIIMSGYIWLMLGTSGLCFNVFGYIVILPVLFLNILYLRNENPLSLPPQPVEELEMEEIEAIREIAVSPVVFELSNQMQSLMKHSKPFTNPQYSLQEFLNDLNTNENRLNKALHYDGFSGFRDYINFYRLQYFKEQAQLKRELTVKELMFLSGFTSRSSFYRYFASVEKMSPSEYMEMLNRENK
;
A
#
# COMPACT_ATOMS: atom_id res chain seq x y z
N MET A 1 -55.34 37.12 -43.11
CA MET A 1 -56.72 37.35 -42.63
C MET A 1 -57.55 36.18 -43.15
N VAL A 2 -57.71 35.10 -42.36
CA VAL A 2 -58.90 34.82 -41.52
C VAL A 2 -60.04 34.25 -42.40
N PRO A 3 -60.77 33.18 -42.02
CA PRO A 3 -60.44 31.94 -41.29
C PRO A 3 -61.27 30.72 -41.85
N ILE A 4 -61.30 29.60 -41.12
CA ILE A 4 -62.31 28.51 -41.19
C ILE A 4 -62.28 27.63 -42.46
N LEU A 5 -61.66 26.45 -42.33
CA LEU A 5 -62.24 25.16 -42.74
C LEU A 5 -61.45 24.05 -42.02
N ALA A 6 -61.58 24.06 -40.70
CA ALA A 6 -61.43 22.85 -39.90
C ALA A 6 -62.64 21.97 -40.19
N ASN A 7 -62.43 20.86 -40.88
CA ASN A 7 -63.18 19.59 -40.77
C ASN A 7 -63.08 18.80 -42.08
N LEU A 8 -62.08 17.93 -42.21
CA LEU A 8 -62.20 16.65 -42.93
C LEU A 8 -60.98 15.75 -42.64
N PRO A 9 -61.14 14.63 -41.90
CA PRO A 9 -60.05 13.82 -41.39
C PRO A 9 -59.69 12.70 -42.36
N ILE A 10 -59.07 13.00 -43.51
CA ILE A 10 -58.64 11.93 -44.44
C ILE A 10 -57.21 12.08 -44.96
N LEU A 11 -56.56 13.25 -44.84
CA LEU A 11 -55.19 13.44 -45.34
C LEU A 11 -54.08 13.40 -44.27
N GLY A 12 -54.37 12.84 -43.09
CA GLY A 12 -53.39 12.66 -42.00
C GLY A 12 -52.93 11.21 -41.75
N ARG A 13 -53.54 10.23 -42.43
CA ARG A 13 -53.29 8.80 -42.17
C ARG A 13 -52.31 8.11 -43.12
N PHE A 14 -51.94 8.72 -44.25
CA PHE A 14 -51.05 8.10 -45.23
C PHE A 14 -49.59 8.62 -45.23
N LEU A 15 -49.29 9.71 -44.52
CA LEU A 15 -47.90 10.19 -44.32
C LEU A 15 -47.35 9.88 -42.92
N ARG A 16 -48.03 9.04 -42.14
CA ARG A 16 -47.64 8.68 -40.75
C ARG A 16 -47.42 7.18 -40.53
N VAL A 17 -47.23 6.42 -41.61
CA VAL A 17 -46.91 4.99 -41.54
C VAL A 17 -45.64 4.78 -42.34
N GLY A 18 -44.51 4.59 -41.66
CA GLY A 18 -43.31 4.06 -42.30
C GLY A 18 -41.98 4.77 -42.06
N CYS A 19 -41.72 5.39 -40.90
CA CYS A 19 -40.35 5.42 -40.35
C CYS A 19 -40.32 5.96 -38.90
N SER A 20 -39.44 5.41 -38.07
CA SER A 20 -38.91 6.04 -36.84
C SER A 20 -39.75 6.05 -35.54
N ARG A 21 -40.46 4.96 -35.21
CA ARG A 21 -40.71 4.63 -33.78
C ARG A 21 -40.10 3.29 -33.38
N SER A 22 -40.31 2.23 -34.16
CA SER A 22 -39.73 0.90 -33.88
C SER A 22 -38.18 0.86 -33.95
N PHE A 23 -37.55 1.60 -34.86
CA PHE A 23 -36.08 1.63 -34.95
C PHE A 23 -35.46 2.46 -33.83
N ARG A 24 -36.11 3.56 -33.41
CA ARG A 24 -35.69 4.36 -32.26
C ARG A 24 -35.84 3.57 -30.96
N GLU A 25 -36.95 2.85 -30.79
CA GLU A 25 -37.18 1.97 -29.63
C GLU A 25 -36.21 0.78 -29.60
N LYS A 26 -35.96 0.11 -30.75
CA LYS A 26 -34.97 -0.95 -30.86
C LYS A 26 -33.54 -0.45 -30.63
N THR A 27 -33.17 0.73 -31.14
CA THR A 27 -31.84 1.30 -30.90
C THR A 27 -31.68 1.79 -29.47
N THR A 28 -32.71 2.35 -28.83
CA THR A 28 -32.69 2.67 -27.39
C THR A 28 -32.67 1.42 -26.53
N PHE A 29 -33.41 0.37 -26.88
CA PHE A 29 -33.41 -0.90 -26.15
C PHE A 29 -32.07 -1.64 -26.29
N VAL A 30 -31.50 -1.71 -27.50
CA VAL A 30 -30.16 -2.27 -27.74
C VAL A 30 -29.10 -1.42 -27.05
N ALA A 31 -29.21 -0.09 -27.04
CA ALA A 31 -28.29 0.79 -26.31
C ALA A 31 -28.43 0.63 -24.79
N GLN A 32 -29.64 0.45 -24.26
CA GLN A 32 -29.91 0.19 -22.85
C GLN A 32 -29.33 -1.17 -22.43
N ASN A 33 -29.58 -2.24 -23.19
CA ASN A 33 -29.01 -3.56 -22.94
C ASN A 33 -27.48 -3.59 -23.07
N LYS A 34 -26.92 -2.91 -24.07
CA LYS A 34 -25.46 -2.79 -24.23
C LYS A 34 -24.83 -2.05 -23.05
N LYS A 35 -25.49 -1.01 -22.51
CA LYS A 35 -25.04 -0.28 -21.32
C LYS A 35 -25.17 -1.10 -20.04
N ASN A 36 -26.24 -1.85 -19.88
CA ASN A 36 -26.42 -2.76 -18.74
C ASN A 36 -25.36 -3.88 -18.76
N MET A 37 -25.02 -4.43 -19.93
CA MET A 37 -23.93 -5.40 -20.07
C MET A 37 -22.55 -4.81 -19.73
N VAL A 38 -22.26 -3.57 -20.16
CA VAL A 38 -20.98 -2.90 -19.81
C VAL A 38 -20.84 -2.74 -18.31
N ASN A 39 -21.92 -2.37 -17.61
CA ASN A 39 -21.94 -2.20 -16.16
C ASN A 39 -21.68 -3.52 -15.41
N VAL A 40 -22.28 -4.63 -15.85
CA VAL A 40 -22.02 -5.96 -15.28
C VAL A 40 -20.58 -6.40 -15.52
N ILE A 41 -20.02 -6.14 -16.70
CA ILE A 41 -18.62 -6.49 -17.02
C ILE A 41 -17.65 -5.73 -16.11
N VAL A 42 -17.85 -4.43 -15.89
CA VAL A 42 -17.00 -3.61 -15.00
C VAL A 42 -17.01 -4.16 -13.58
N LEU A 43 -18.19 -4.48 -13.06
CA LEU A 43 -18.36 -5.02 -11.71
C LEU A 43 -17.73 -6.43 -11.56
N CYS A 44 -17.88 -7.28 -12.58
CA CYS A 44 -17.18 -8.58 -12.62
C CYS A 44 -15.66 -8.42 -12.62
N ILE A 45 -15.13 -7.42 -13.33
CA ILE A 45 -13.69 -7.12 -13.34
C ILE A 45 -13.24 -6.65 -11.95
N GLU A 46 -13.97 -5.75 -11.30
CA GLU A 46 -13.66 -5.26 -9.95
C GLU A 46 -13.65 -6.41 -8.94
N LEU A 47 -14.68 -7.25 -8.93
CA LEU A 47 -14.74 -8.44 -8.07
C LEU A 47 -13.58 -9.41 -8.33
N LEU A 48 -13.21 -9.62 -9.59
CA LEU A 48 -12.06 -10.45 -9.93
C LEU A 48 -10.76 -9.85 -9.38
N LEU A 49 -10.55 -8.55 -9.53
CA LEU A 49 -9.37 -7.86 -9.00
C LEU A 49 -9.31 -7.92 -7.48
N ASP A 50 -10.45 -7.79 -6.79
CA ASP A 50 -10.53 -7.92 -5.33
C ASP A 50 -10.18 -9.34 -4.87
N ILE A 51 -10.70 -10.37 -5.55
CA ILE A 51 -10.37 -11.78 -5.27
C ILE A 51 -8.88 -12.02 -5.49
N VAL A 52 -8.30 -11.53 -6.59
CA VAL A 52 -6.85 -11.64 -6.85
C VAL A 52 -6.06 -10.91 -5.76
N GLY A 53 -6.51 -9.73 -5.33
CA GLY A 53 -5.92 -8.98 -4.23
C GLY A 53 -5.94 -9.75 -2.92
N LEU A 54 -7.06 -10.38 -2.60
CA LEU A 54 -7.23 -11.22 -1.43
C LEU A 54 -6.29 -12.43 -1.46
N VAL A 55 -6.23 -13.15 -2.58
CA VAL A 55 -5.34 -14.30 -2.75
C VAL A 55 -3.88 -13.88 -2.60
N LEU A 56 -3.46 -12.80 -3.26
CA LEU A 56 -2.10 -12.28 -3.14
C LEU A 56 -1.77 -11.84 -1.71
N GLY A 57 -2.72 -11.18 -1.01
CA GLY A 57 -2.56 -10.81 0.40
C GLY A 57 -2.38 -12.02 1.31
N ILE A 58 -3.17 -13.08 1.11
CA ILE A 58 -3.03 -14.36 1.82
C ILE A 58 -1.67 -15.00 1.54
N LEU A 59 -1.21 -14.98 0.30
CA LEU A 59 0.12 -15.50 -0.06
C LEU A 59 1.24 -14.70 0.61
N VAL A 60 1.15 -13.37 0.66
CA VAL A 60 2.13 -12.53 1.37
C VAL A 60 2.15 -12.85 2.86
N TYR A 61 0.97 -12.95 3.48
CA TYR A 61 0.84 -13.31 4.89
C TYR A 61 1.44 -14.69 5.18
N SER A 62 1.10 -15.70 4.37
CA SER A 62 1.53 -17.09 4.56
C SER A 62 3.02 -17.29 4.29
N ARG A 63 3.60 -16.50 3.38
CA ARG A 63 5.03 -16.52 3.07
C ARG A 63 5.87 -15.78 4.11
N SER A 64 5.26 -14.90 4.91
CA SER A 64 6.00 -14.15 5.91
C SER A 64 6.68 -15.13 6.88
N SER A 65 8.00 -14.97 7.05
CA SER A 65 8.75 -15.74 8.05
C SER A 65 8.27 -15.32 9.43
N ASP A 66 8.22 -16.24 10.40
CA ASP A 66 7.70 -15.97 11.76
C ASP A 66 8.30 -14.71 12.42
N ASN A 67 9.54 -14.36 12.06
CA ASN A 67 10.27 -13.24 12.64
C ASN A 67 10.11 -11.90 11.90
N ASN A 68 9.39 -11.86 10.77
CA ASN A 68 9.24 -10.64 9.98
C ASN A 68 7.83 -10.04 10.08
N GLY A 69 7.65 -9.20 11.11
CA GLY A 69 6.39 -8.51 11.38
C GLY A 69 5.93 -7.56 10.27
N LEU A 70 6.84 -6.99 9.46
CA LEU A 70 6.49 -6.02 8.43
C LEU A 70 5.73 -6.66 7.26
N THR A 71 6.27 -7.75 6.71
CA THR A 71 5.61 -8.48 5.61
C THR A 71 4.27 -9.05 6.06
N LYS A 72 4.20 -9.57 7.30
CA LYS A 72 2.97 -10.07 7.89
C LYS A 72 1.93 -8.96 8.05
N ALA A 73 2.31 -7.79 8.56
CA ALA A 73 1.44 -6.63 8.69
C ALA A 73 0.92 -6.14 7.32
N TRP A 74 1.77 -6.16 6.29
CA TRP A 74 1.34 -5.84 4.92
C TRP A 74 0.30 -6.84 4.42
N GLY A 75 0.54 -8.14 4.60
CA GLY A 75 -0.40 -9.19 4.23
C GLY A 75 -1.77 -9.01 4.90
N VAL A 76 -1.79 -8.70 6.20
CA VAL A 76 -3.04 -8.37 6.92
C VAL A 76 -3.73 -7.15 6.31
N LEU A 77 -3.01 -6.05 6.09
CA LEU A 77 -3.58 -4.84 5.50
C LEU A 77 -4.18 -5.13 4.12
N ALA A 78 -3.46 -5.83 3.25
CA ALA A 78 -3.91 -6.19 1.92
C ALA A 78 -5.18 -7.08 1.96
N ILE A 79 -5.21 -8.09 2.83
CA ILE A 79 -6.40 -8.95 3.04
C ILE A 79 -7.59 -8.10 3.48
N THR A 80 -7.42 -7.27 4.50
CA THR A 80 -8.52 -6.45 5.05
C THR A 80 -9.07 -5.48 4.02
N LEU A 81 -8.19 -4.87 3.20
CA LEU A 81 -8.61 -3.97 2.14
C LEU A 81 -9.33 -4.70 1.01
N SER A 82 -8.81 -5.84 0.55
CA SER A 82 -9.48 -6.62 -0.49
C SER A 82 -10.84 -7.14 -0.04
N LEU A 83 -11.00 -7.51 1.24
CA LEU A 83 -12.31 -7.85 1.81
C LEU A 83 -13.24 -6.64 1.86
N LEU A 84 -12.73 -5.45 2.23
CA LEU A 84 -13.52 -4.22 2.26
C LEU A 84 -14.06 -3.87 0.86
N LEU A 85 -13.18 -3.88 -0.15
CA LEU A 85 -13.57 -3.61 -1.54
C LEU A 85 -14.55 -4.66 -2.08
N LEU A 86 -14.32 -5.94 -1.77
CA LEU A 86 -15.23 -7.02 -2.13
C LEU A 86 -16.61 -6.82 -1.51
N CYS A 87 -16.68 -6.47 -0.22
CA CYS A 87 -17.92 -6.18 0.47
C CYS A 87 -18.65 -4.99 -0.16
N ASP A 88 -17.92 -3.91 -0.49
CA ASP A 88 -18.51 -2.74 -1.15
C ASP A 88 -19.08 -3.13 -2.53
N ASN A 89 -18.32 -3.87 -3.34
CA ASN A 89 -18.77 -4.33 -4.67
C ASN A 89 -19.95 -5.31 -4.60
N LEU A 90 -20.01 -6.17 -3.57
CA LEU A 90 -21.15 -7.04 -3.30
C LEU A 90 -22.39 -6.26 -2.83
N GLU A 91 -22.21 -5.24 -1.99
CA GLU A 91 -23.28 -4.32 -1.56
C GLU A 91 -23.91 -3.66 -2.79
N TRP A 92 -23.08 -3.19 -3.74
CA TRP A 92 -23.54 -2.66 -5.01
C TRP A 92 -24.29 -3.68 -5.86
N MET A 93 -23.76 -4.89 -6.03
CA MET A 93 -24.47 -5.97 -6.75
C MET A 93 -25.87 -6.20 -6.17
N TRP A 94 -25.97 -6.22 -4.85
CA TRP A 94 -27.23 -6.46 -4.15
C TRP A 94 -28.21 -5.30 -4.33
N ILE A 95 -27.76 -4.04 -4.20
CA ILE A 95 -28.58 -2.86 -4.47
C ILE A 95 -29.11 -2.90 -5.92
N PHE A 96 -28.27 -3.24 -6.89
CA PHE A 96 -28.69 -3.36 -8.29
C PHE A 96 -29.66 -4.53 -8.53
N SER A 97 -29.49 -5.64 -7.82
CA SER A 97 -30.41 -6.78 -7.92
C SER A 97 -31.81 -6.50 -7.36
N ARG A 98 -31.92 -5.55 -6.41
CA ARG A 98 -33.18 -5.12 -5.78
C ARG A 98 -33.89 -3.99 -6.50
N GLY A 99 -33.20 -3.22 -7.35
CA GLY A 99 -33.82 -2.23 -8.22
C GLY A 99 -34.70 -2.96 -9.25
N GLY A 100 -36.01 -3.00 -9.00
CA GLY A 100 -37.00 -3.61 -9.89
C GLY A 100 -36.93 -3.07 -11.32
N GLU A 101 -37.62 -3.74 -12.25
CA GLU A 101 -37.61 -3.54 -13.71
C GLU A 101 -37.74 -2.08 -14.23
N GLU A 102 -38.06 -1.11 -13.37
CA GLU A 102 -38.06 0.30 -13.70
C GLU A 102 -36.75 0.98 -13.28
N THR A 103 -35.84 1.06 -14.28
CA THR A 103 -34.59 1.84 -14.26
C THR A 103 -33.57 1.42 -13.21
N ILE A 104 -32.72 0.45 -13.57
CA ILE A 104 -31.36 0.34 -13.01
C ILE A 104 -30.75 1.75 -13.07
N PRO A 105 -30.50 2.44 -11.93
CA PRO A 105 -29.87 3.75 -11.98
C PRO A 105 -28.53 3.56 -12.68
N ARG A 106 -28.17 4.48 -13.59
CA ARG A 106 -26.88 4.38 -14.27
C ARG A 106 -25.80 4.24 -13.18
N PHE A 107 -24.75 3.44 -13.44
CA PHE A 107 -23.56 3.43 -12.59
C PHE A 107 -23.01 4.84 -12.30
N THR A 108 -23.38 5.85 -13.08
CA THR A 108 -23.01 7.26 -12.90
C THR A 108 -23.96 8.08 -12.01
N GLU A 109 -25.18 7.60 -11.71
CA GLU A 109 -26.29 8.41 -11.16
C GLU A 109 -26.80 7.93 -9.80
N VAL A 110 -26.03 7.12 -9.06
CA VAL A 110 -26.38 6.84 -7.67
C VAL A 110 -26.07 8.09 -6.85
N PRO A 111 -27.06 8.77 -6.25
CA PRO A 111 -26.83 10.00 -5.52
C PRO A 111 -26.13 9.67 -4.20
N MET A 112 -24.81 9.63 -4.23
CA MET A 112 -24.02 9.54 -3.01
C MET A 112 -23.88 10.95 -2.42
N ASN A 113 -24.13 11.07 -1.12
CA ASN A 113 -23.93 12.34 -0.41
C ASN A 113 -22.44 12.68 -0.37
N HIS A 114 -22.10 13.90 -0.80
CA HIS A 114 -20.76 14.45 -0.57
C HIS A 114 -20.42 14.41 0.92
N LEU A 115 -19.13 14.22 1.25
CA LEU A 115 -18.65 14.14 2.63
C LEU A 115 -19.35 13.08 3.49
N SER A 116 -19.72 11.93 2.90
CA SER A 116 -20.35 10.82 3.61
C SER A 116 -19.48 10.32 4.78
N ILE A 117 -20.03 10.39 6.00
CA ILE A 117 -19.35 9.94 7.23
C ILE A 117 -18.93 8.47 7.12
N TRP A 118 -19.82 7.62 6.59
CA TRP A 118 -19.56 6.20 6.42
C TRP A 118 -18.37 5.93 5.50
N HIS A 119 -18.22 6.69 4.42
CA HIS A 119 -17.05 6.57 3.54
C HIS A 119 -15.76 7.02 4.22
N ILE A 120 -15.81 8.11 4.98
CA ILE A 120 -14.66 8.57 5.78
C ILE A 120 -14.22 7.46 6.73
N VAL A 121 -15.15 6.88 7.50
CA VAL A 121 -14.86 5.83 8.49
C VAL A 121 -14.36 4.53 7.84
N ARG A 122 -14.93 4.11 6.70
CA ARG A 122 -14.50 2.90 5.98
C ARG A 122 -13.05 3.00 5.50
N VAL A 123 -12.66 4.14 4.92
CA VAL A 123 -11.35 4.27 4.25
C VAL A 123 -10.24 4.76 5.18
N ILE A 124 -10.55 5.51 6.24
CA ILE A 124 -9.52 6.12 7.11
C ILE A 124 -8.62 5.09 7.80
N VAL A 125 -9.16 3.92 8.17
CA VAL A 125 -8.40 2.84 8.79
C VAL A 125 -7.30 2.35 7.84
N PHE A 126 -7.65 2.13 6.57
CA PHE A 126 -6.69 1.74 5.54
C PHE A 126 -5.61 2.80 5.36
N PHE A 127 -5.99 4.07 5.16
CA PHE A 127 -5.02 5.14 4.93
C PHE A 127 -4.00 5.28 6.04
N GLN A 128 -4.45 5.11 7.28
CA GLN A 128 -3.56 5.18 8.42
C GLN A 128 -2.52 4.09 8.43
N PHE A 129 -2.93 2.83 8.36
CA PHE A 129 -1.98 1.73 8.39
C PHE A 129 -1.06 1.80 7.18
N PHE A 130 -1.60 2.15 6.01
CA PHE A 130 -0.81 2.39 4.80
C PHE A 130 0.22 3.52 5.00
N SER A 131 -0.14 4.61 5.69
CA SER A 131 0.77 5.74 5.92
C SER A 131 1.95 5.44 6.85
N ILE A 132 1.86 4.38 7.66
CA ILE A 132 2.88 4.02 8.66
C ILE A 132 3.99 3.13 8.07
N PHE A 133 3.73 2.44 6.95
CA PHE A 133 4.71 1.53 6.33
C PHE A 133 6.07 2.17 6.01
N PRO A 134 6.16 3.42 5.52
CA PRO A 134 7.45 4.08 5.33
C PRO A 134 8.27 4.15 6.62
N ILE A 135 7.64 4.47 7.76
CA ILE A 135 8.30 4.50 9.07
C ILE A 135 8.77 3.10 9.46
N ALA A 136 7.87 2.11 9.40
CA ALA A 136 8.18 0.74 9.78
C ALA A 136 9.29 0.12 8.91
N SER A 137 9.32 0.48 7.62
CA SER A 137 10.35 0.05 6.68
C SER A 137 11.69 0.70 6.96
N LEU A 138 11.74 2.04 7.09
CA LEU A 138 12.99 2.80 7.25
C LEU A 138 13.59 2.68 8.66
N LYS A 139 12.77 2.26 9.63
CA LYS A 139 13.14 2.09 11.03
C LYS A 139 12.63 0.78 11.62
N PRO A 140 13.32 -0.34 11.35
CA PRO A 140 13.05 -1.59 12.04
C PRO A 140 13.07 -1.38 13.55
N GLY A 141 12.09 -1.95 14.25
CA GLY A 141 12.00 -1.91 15.71
C GLY A 141 11.49 -0.60 16.35
N TRP A 142 11.36 0.50 15.59
CA TRP A 142 10.82 1.76 16.14
C TRP A 142 9.32 1.68 16.41
N MET A 143 8.58 0.92 15.58
CA MET A 143 7.15 0.71 15.72
C MET A 143 6.84 -0.27 16.86
N THR A 144 6.61 0.26 18.06
CA THR A 144 6.08 -0.53 19.19
C THR A 144 4.56 -0.53 19.17
N PHE A 145 3.94 -1.52 19.83
CA PHE A 145 2.48 -1.57 19.96
C PHE A 145 1.89 -0.26 20.50
N SER A 146 2.52 0.32 21.53
CA SER A 146 2.11 1.60 22.12
C SER A 146 2.17 2.77 21.12
N ARG A 147 3.22 2.84 20.27
CA ARG A 147 3.32 3.86 19.21
C ARG A 147 2.29 3.64 18.11
N VAL A 148 2.04 2.40 17.71
CA VAL A 148 0.96 2.08 16.75
C VAL A 148 -0.38 2.58 17.28
N VAL A 149 -0.72 2.23 18.53
CA VAL A 149 -1.96 2.68 19.19
C VAL A 149 -2.02 4.21 19.23
N SER A 150 -0.93 4.87 19.61
CA SER A 150 -0.86 6.34 19.66
C SER A 150 -1.11 6.99 18.30
N LEU A 151 -0.54 6.43 17.22
CA LEU A 151 -0.74 6.92 15.86
C LEU A 151 -2.18 6.68 15.37
N CYS A 152 -2.88 5.68 15.91
CA CYS A 152 -4.27 5.39 15.59
C CYS A 152 -5.30 6.22 16.38
N ILE A 153 -4.89 6.96 17.43
CA ILE A 153 -5.81 7.77 18.27
C ILE A 153 -6.71 8.70 17.44
N PRO A 154 -6.21 9.47 16.45
CA PRO A 154 -7.07 10.38 15.68
C PRO A 154 -8.20 9.68 14.94
N ILE A 155 -8.01 8.40 14.60
CA ILE A 155 -8.99 7.62 13.84
C ILE A 155 -10.03 7.03 14.75
N LEU A 156 -9.60 6.50 15.89
CA LEU A 156 -10.52 6.09 16.94
C LEU A 156 -11.43 7.27 17.33
N LEU A 157 -10.86 8.49 17.37
CA LEU A 157 -11.63 9.71 17.59
C LEU A 157 -12.58 10.03 16.43
N ILE A 158 -12.13 9.98 15.17
CA ILE A 158 -13.00 10.18 13.99
C ILE A 158 -14.17 9.18 13.99
N THR A 159 -13.88 7.89 14.18
CA THR A 159 -14.88 6.82 14.21
C THR A 159 -15.84 7.01 15.38
N CYS A 160 -15.34 7.37 16.57
CA CYS A 160 -16.17 7.66 17.73
C CYS A 160 -17.10 8.86 17.47
N ILE A 161 -16.58 9.98 16.96
CA ILE A 161 -17.38 11.16 16.61
C ILE A 161 -18.44 10.81 15.57
N ALA A 162 -18.07 10.04 14.54
CA ALA A 162 -18.98 9.56 13.52
C ALA A 162 -20.13 8.71 14.11
N CYS A 163 -19.81 7.72 14.94
CA CYS A 163 -20.81 6.87 15.59
C CYS A 163 -21.72 7.66 16.54
N CYS A 164 -21.16 8.56 17.34
CA CYS A 164 -21.93 9.44 18.22
C CYS A 164 -22.87 10.35 17.41
N TYR A 165 -22.40 10.90 16.29
CA TYR A 165 -23.21 11.75 15.45
C TYR A 165 -24.43 11.00 14.88
N GLU A 166 -24.22 9.79 14.37
CA GLU A 166 -25.28 8.91 13.88
C GLU A 166 -26.28 8.55 15.00
N PHE A 167 -25.79 8.23 16.19
CA PHE A 167 -26.62 7.76 17.30
C PHE A 167 -27.48 8.87 17.93
N PHE A 168 -26.94 10.09 18.06
CA PHE A 168 -27.61 11.17 18.80
C PHE A 168 -28.38 12.17 17.93
N ASN A 169 -27.86 12.52 16.74
CA ASN A 169 -28.51 13.51 15.87
C ASN A 169 -29.28 12.86 14.73
N GLY A 170 -28.74 11.78 14.13
CA GLY A 170 -29.39 10.93 13.10
C GLY A 170 -29.82 11.62 11.79
N HIS A 171 -29.86 12.95 11.74
CA HIS A 171 -30.33 13.73 10.61
C HIS A 171 -29.16 14.32 9.83
N TYR A 172 -29.15 14.04 8.53
CA TYR A 172 -28.10 14.42 7.61
C TYR A 172 -28.60 15.40 6.57
N THR A 173 -27.98 16.58 6.49
CA THR A 173 -28.16 17.49 5.37
C THR A 173 -27.67 16.78 4.10
N THR A 174 -28.54 16.71 3.08
CA THR A 174 -28.20 16.08 1.80
C THR A 174 -27.35 17.02 0.97
N LEU A 175 -26.14 16.58 0.64
CA LEU A 175 -25.19 17.36 -0.15
C LEU A 175 -25.09 16.69 -1.52
N LYS A 176 -25.79 17.27 -2.51
CA LYS A 176 -25.87 16.74 -3.89
C LYS A 176 -24.81 17.30 -4.82
N SER A 177 -24.11 18.36 -4.41
CA SER A 177 -23.07 18.99 -5.20
C SER A 177 -21.99 19.60 -4.31
N PHE A 178 -20.83 19.88 -4.88
CA PHE A 178 -19.77 20.63 -4.22
C PHE A 178 -20.24 22.03 -3.76
N ALA A 179 -21.07 22.71 -4.56
CA ALA A 179 -21.62 24.02 -4.20
C ALA A 179 -22.53 23.94 -2.95
N SER A 180 -23.28 22.83 -2.82
CA SER A 180 -24.15 22.59 -1.66
C SER A 180 -23.38 22.50 -0.34
N ILE A 181 -22.09 22.15 -0.35
CA ILE A 181 -21.26 22.17 0.86
C ILE A 181 -21.12 23.60 1.38
N ARG A 182 -20.90 24.56 0.47
CA ARG A 182 -20.75 25.97 0.83
C ARG A 182 -22.08 26.60 1.22
N GLU A 183 -23.15 26.27 0.50
CA GLU A 183 -24.50 26.78 0.78
C GLU A 183 -25.00 26.34 2.16
N ASN A 184 -24.71 25.11 2.56
CA ASN A 184 -25.17 24.53 3.83
C ASN A 184 -24.11 24.57 4.95
N ILE A 185 -23.06 25.39 4.83
CA ILE A 185 -21.99 25.47 5.85
C ILE A 185 -22.48 26.00 7.21
N GLY A 186 -23.64 26.66 7.22
CA GLY A 186 -24.33 27.11 8.43
C GLY A 186 -24.83 25.94 9.30
N GLU A 187 -25.07 24.78 8.70
CA GLU A 187 -25.54 23.59 9.40
C GLU A 187 -24.40 22.92 10.19
N ARG A 188 -24.74 22.47 11.41
CA ARG A 188 -23.75 21.86 12.32
C ARG A 188 -23.19 20.55 11.74
N ASP A 189 -24.03 19.77 11.08
CA ASP A 189 -23.66 18.47 10.51
C ASP A 189 -22.63 18.63 9.39
N VAL A 190 -22.85 19.58 8.48
CA VAL A 190 -21.93 19.87 7.37
C VAL A 190 -20.56 20.28 7.89
N ARG A 191 -20.50 21.12 8.94
CA ARG A 191 -19.22 21.51 9.57
C ARG A 191 -18.50 20.31 10.20
N VAL A 192 -19.21 19.42 10.89
CA VAL A 192 -18.61 18.21 11.48
C VAL A 192 -18.04 17.32 10.37
N ARG A 193 -18.80 17.05 9.30
CA ARG A 193 -18.34 16.22 8.18
C ARG A 193 -17.12 16.82 7.48
N LEU A 194 -17.10 18.14 7.28
CA LEU A 194 -15.95 18.83 6.70
C LEU A 194 -14.72 18.73 7.59
N MET A 195 -14.86 18.90 8.91
CA MET A 195 -13.75 18.74 9.86
C MET A 195 -13.22 17.30 9.87
N LEU A 196 -14.11 16.30 9.93
CA LEU A 196 -13.72 14.89 9.86
C LEU A 196 -12.99 14.58 8.55
N PHE A 197 -13.47 15.11 7.42
CA PHE A 197 -12.82 14.96 6.13
C PHE A 197 -11.40 15.59 6.13
N ILE A 198 -11.24 16.82 6.62
CA ILE A 198 -9.92 17.47 6.70
C ILE A 198 -8.96 16.65 7.58
N ILE A 199 -9.40 16.23 8.77
CA ILE A 199 -8.56 15.43 9.67
C ILE A 199 -8.22 14.08 9.03
N SER A 200 -9.15 13.48 8.28
CA SER A 200 -8.94 12.20 7.58
C SER A 200 -7.88 12.29 6.47
N VAL A 201 -7.68 13.47 5.87
CA VAL A 201 -6.65 13.70 4.87
C VAL A 201 -5.32 14.07 5.52
N ILE A 202 -5.35 14.98 6.51
CA ILE A 202 -4.13 15.49 7.15
C ILE A 202 -3.44 14.40 7.97
N THR A 203 -4.17 13.61 8.77
CA THR A 203 -3.56 12.66 9.71
C THR A 203 -2.67 11.63 9.02
N PRO A 204 -3.16 10.87 8.00
CA PRO A 204 -2.31 9.91 7.30
C PRO A 204 -1.18 10.61 6.54
N SER A 205 -1.41 11.80 6.00
CA SER A 205 -0.38 12.56 5.28
C SER A 205 0.77 12.99 6.18
N VAL A 206 0.48 13.45 7.41
CA VAL A 206 1.50 13.79 8.41
C VAL A 206 2.29 12.55 8.82
N ASN A 207 1.61 11.43 9.07
CA ASN A 207 2.27 10.16 9.41
C ASN A 207 3.18 9.68 8.27
N PHE A 208 2.73 9.83 7.02
CA PHE A 208 3.50 9.49 5.84
C PHE A 208 4.77 10.34 5.69
N LEU A 209 4.68 11.64 5.98
CA LEU A 209 5.79 12.59 5.85
C LEU A 209 6.73 12.60 7.06
N PHE A 210 6.27 12.14 8.22
CA PHE A 210 7.04 12.07 9.46
C PHE A 210 8.46 11.47 9.32
N PRO A 211 8.68 10.32 8.64
CA PRO A 211 10.02 9.74 8.50
C PRO A 211 10.99 10.57 7.64
N TYR A 212 10.48 11.50 6.83
CA TYR A 212 11.29 12.36 5.96
C TYR A 212 11.69 13.67 6.65
N MET A 213 11.12 13.97 7.82
CA MET A 213 11.54 15.10 8.64
C MET A 213 12.83 14.74 9.41
N ARG A 214 13.97 14.79 8.70
CA ARG A 214 15.33 14.34 9.12
C ARG A 214 15.74 14.82 10.52
N ARG A 215 15.20 15.95 10.99
CA ARG A 215 15.49 16.53 12.31
C ARG A 215 14.98 15.72 13.50
N TRP A 216 14.00 14.83 13.31
CA TRP A 216 13.31 14.16 14.41
C TRP A 216 13.60 12.66 14.49
N ILE A 217 14.18 12.09 13.43
CA ILE A 217 14.19 10.65 13.17
C ILE A 217 15.48 10.28 12.43
N PRO A 218 16.46 9.60 13.08
CA PRO A 218 17.65 9.10 12.39
C PRO A 218 17.25 7.92 11.51
N VAL A 219 17.34 8.07 10.20
CA VAL A 219 16.98 7.01 9.25
C VAL A 219 18.09 5.96 9.25
N ARG A 220 17.77 4.70 9.57
CA ARG A 220 18.76 3.60 9.65
C ARG A 220 18.94 2.82 8.36
N ARG A 221 17.97 2.92 7.46
CA ARG A 221 17.93 2.18 6.19
C ARG A 221 17.79 3.14 5.04
N LYS A 222 18.49 2.88 3.95
CA LYS A 222 18.40 3.70 2.74
C LYS A 222 17.08 3.46 2.02
N GLN A 223 16.50 4.51 1.46
CA GLN A 223 15.28 4.41 0.66
C GLN A 223 15.55 3.63 -0.64
N SER A 224 14.65 2.72 -0.98
CA SER A 224 14.71 2.00 -2.26
C SER A 224 13.92 2.75 -3.34
N GLN A 225 14.10 2.38 -4.61
CA GLN A 225 13.23 2.87 -5.70
C GLN A 225 11.76 2.50 -5.50
N ALA A 226 11.48 1.35 -4.84
CA ALA A 226 10.12 0.96 -4.52
C ALA A 226 9.47 1.88 -3.48
N MET A 227 10.25 2.54 -2.62
CA MET A 227 9.73 3.61 -1.76
C MET A 227 9.16 4.75 -2.59
N SER A 228 9.85 5.18 -3.65
CA SER A 228 9.35 6.24 -4.53
C SER A 228 8.05 5.85 -5.22
N ILE A 229 7.93 4.59 -5.66
CA ILE A 229 6.68 4.08 -6.22
C ILE A 229 5.58 4.07 -5.15
N TYR A 230 5.88 3.63 -3.92
CA TYR A 230 4.94 3.66 -2.80
C TYR A 230 4.45 5.08 -2.48
N MET A 231 5.34 6.07 -2.48
CA MET A 231 5.00 7.49 -2.31
C MET A 231 4.05 7.98 -3.41
N MET A 232 4.32 7.61 -4.67
CA MET A 232 3.44 7.95 -5.79
C MET A 232 2.07 7.27 -5.66
N CYS A 233 2.04 5.98 -5.29
CA CYS A 233 0.79 5.26 -5.03
C CYS A 233 -0.02 5.92 -3.91
N PHE A 234 0.62 6.28 -2.80
CA PHE A 234 -0.04 7.00 -1.70
C PHE A 234 -0.66 8.31 -2.18
N ALA A 235 0.11 9.13 -2.93
CA ALA A 235 -0.38 10.40 -3.45
C ALA A 235 -1.58 10.23 -4.40
N ILE A 236 -1.54 9.22 -5.29
CA ILE A 236 -2.63 8.91 -6.22
C ILE A 236 -3.88 8.46 -5.44
N ILE A 237 -3.73 7.54 -4.48
CA ILE A 237 -4.87 7.04 -3.69
C ILE A 237 -5.47 8.17 -2.84
N MET A 238 -4.65 9.00 -2.19
CA MET A 238 -5.12 10.16 -1.42
C MET A 238 -5.85 11.17 -2.30
N SER A 239 -5.35 11.44 -3.51
CA SER A 239 -6.02 12.32 -4.47
C SER A 239 -7.34 11.74 -4.95
N GLY A 240 -7.38 10.43 -5.22
CA GLY A 240 -8.60 9.70 -5.57
C GLY A 240 -9.65 9.75 -4.45
N TYR A 241 -9.22 9.66 -3.18
CA TYR A 241 -10.12 9.81 -2.04
C TYR A 241 -10.68 11.22 -1.92
N ILE A 242 -9.85 12.25 -2.03
CA ILE A 242 -10.31 13.65 -2.04
C ILE A 242 -11.33 13.85 -3.16
N TRP A 243 -11.04 13.31 -4.35
CA TRP A 243 -11.96 13.39 -5.49
C TRP A 243 -13.27 12.63 -5.23
N LEU A 244 -13.24 11.42 -4.68
CA LEU A 244 -14.42 10.66 -4.31
C LEU A 244 -15.29 11.41 -3.30
N MET A 245 -14.68 12.03 -2.29
CA MET A 245 -15.39 12.74 -1.22
C MET A 245 -15.99 14.08 -1.69
N LEU A 246 -15.34 14.73 -2.66
CA LEU A 246 -15.75 16.04 -3.20
C LEU A 246 -16.54 15.96 -4.51
N GLY A 247 -16.54 14.82 -5.20
CA GLY A 247 -17.24 14.57 -6.45
C GLY A 247 -17.91 13.20 -6.38
N THR A 248 -19.11 13.13 -5.81
CA THR A 248 -19.80 11.86 -5.62
C THR A 248 -20.62 11.48 -6.86
N SER A 249 -19.97 10.81 -7.81
CA SER A 249 -20.65 10.07 -8.87
C SER A 249 -20.26 8.60 -8.77
N GLY A 250 -21.10 7.68 -9.23
CA GLY A 250 -20.70 6.27 -9.20
C GLY A 250 -19.55 5.93 -10.17
N LEU A 251 -19.25 6.80 -11.16
CA LEU A 251 -17.99 6.73 -11.91
C LEU A 251 -16.78 7.01 -11.01
N CYS A 252 -16.89 7.97 -10.08
CA CYS A 252 -15.83 8.25 -9.12
C CYS A 252 -15.58 7.07 -8.19
N PHE A 253 -16.64 6.36 -7.79
CA PHE A 253 -16.54 5.17 -6.95
C PHE A 253 -15.74 4.05 -7.65
N ASN A 254 -16.13 3.69 -8.88
CA ASN A 254 -15.44 2.64 -9.65
C ASN A 254 -13.97 3.01 -9.91
N VAL A 255 -13.74 4.23 -10.40
CA VAL A 255 -12.37 4.72 -10.67
C VAL A 255 -11.54 4.73 -9.38
N PHE A 256 -12.14 5.09 -8.24
CA PHE A 256 -11.47 5.00 -6.94
C PHE A 256 -11.11 3.55 -6.57
N GLY A 257 -12.01 2.60 -6.79
CA GLY A 257 -11.74 1.17 -6.63
C GLY A 257 -10.50 0.73 -7.41
N TYR A 258 -10.40 1.08 -8.70
CA TYR A 258 -9.20 0.82 -9.52
C TYR A 258 -7.94 1.52 -9.00
N ILE A 259 -8.07 2.79 -8.58
CA ILE A 259 -6.98 3.59 -8.00
C ILE A 259 -6.43 2.92 -6.73
N VAL A 260 -7.27 2.23 -5.95
CA VAL A 260 -6.85 1.53 -4.73
C VAL A 260 -6.28 0.14 -5.03
N ILE A 261 -7.01 -0.70 -5.79
CA ILE A 261 -6.67 -2.11 -5.94
C ILE A 261 -5.41 -2.32 -6.79
N LEU A 262 -5.21 -1.55 -7.87
CA LEU A 262 -4.08 -1.76 -8.78
C LEU A 262 -2.72 -1.50 -8.11
N PRO A 263 -2.52 -0.38 -7.37
CA PRO A 263 -1.32 -0.22 -6.55
C PRO A 263 -1.11 -1.33 -5.53
N VAL A 264 -2.18 -1.80 -4.87
CA VAL A 264 -2.08 -2.83 -3.83
C VAL A 264 -1.66 -4.17 -4.43
N LEU A 265 -2.18 -4.54 -5.60
CA LEU A 265 -1.74 -5.72 -6.35
C LEU A 265 -0.25 -5.65 -6.69
N PHE A 266 0.21 -4.50 -7.21
CA PHE A 266 1.62 -4.29 -7.51
C PHE A 266 2.49 -4.39 -6.26
N LEU A 267 2.09 -3.76 -5.16
CA LEU A 267 2.81 -3.80 -3.89
C LEU A 267 2.82 -5.21 -3.27
N ASN A 268 1.74 -6.00 -3.39
CA ASN A 268 1.72 -7.40 -3.00
C ASN A 268 2.82 -8.20 -3.74
N ILE A 269 2.97 -7.99 -5.04
CA ILE A 269 4.04 -8.64 -5.83
C ILE A 269 5.42 -8.24 -5.32
N LEU A 270 5.62 -6.96 -4.95
CA LEU A 270 6.88 -6.51 -4.37
C LEU A 270 7.17 -7.17 -3.01
N TYR A 271 6.18 -7.28 -2.13
CA TYR A 271 6.31 -7.93 -0.82
C TYR A 271 6.46 -9.46 -0.91
N LEU A 272 5.95 -10.10 -1.97
CA LEU A 272 6.25 -11.52 -2.26
C LEU A 272 7.71 -11.71 -2.71
N ARG A 273 8.28 -10.71 -3.38
CA ARG A 273 9.66 -10.75 -3.87
C ARG A 273 10.64 -10.45 -2.75
N ASN A 274 10.46 -9.33 -2.05
CA ASN A 274 11.39 -8.84 -1.04
C ASN A 274 10.67 -8.65 0.30
N GLU A 275 11.34 -9.04 1.38
CA GLU A 275 10.81 -8.93 2.74
C GLU A 275 10.52 -7.48 3.17
N ASN A 276 11.44 -6.57 2.83
CA ASN A 276 11.28 -5.14 3.03
C ASN A 276 11.58 -4.44 1.70
N PRO A 277 10.61 -4.36 0.78
CA PRO A 277 10.85 -3.81 -0.56
C PRO A 277 11.12 -2.30 -0.52
N LEU A 278 10.61 -1.60 0.49
CA LEU A 278 10.63 -0.14 0.60
C LEU A 278 11.97 0.40 1.12
N SER A 279 12.88 -0.44 1.61
CA SER A 279 14.18 0.01 2.10
C SER A 279 15.28 -1.00 1.88
N LEU A 280 16.51 -0.48 1.76
CA LEU A 280 17.72 -1.26 1.61
C LEU A 280 18.40 -1.44 2.96
N PRO A 281 19.24 -2.49 3.11
CA PRO A 281 20.09 -2.65 4.28
C PRO A 281 20.91 -1.36 4.56
N PRO A 282 21.34 -1.16 5.82
CA PRO A 282 22.26 -0.07 6.15
C PRO A 282 23.56 -0.18 5.31
N GLN A 283 24.26 0.94 5.15
CA GLN A 283 25.60 0.91 4.57
C GLN A 283 26.58 0.24 5.54
N PRO A 284 27.68 -0.34 5.02
CA PRO A 284 28.80 -0.78 5.85
C PRO A 284 29.24 0.33 6.81
N VAL A 285 29.64 -0.04 8.03
CA VAL A 285 30.05 0.92 9.06
C VAL A 285 31.23 1.76 8.58
N GLU A 286 32.12 1.18 7.78
CA GLU A 286 33.27 1.87 7.18
C GLU A 286 32.88 2.99 6.21
N GLU A 287 31.65 2.99 5.67
CA GLU A 287 31.14 4.01 4.74
C GLU A 287 30.34 5.14 5.43
N LEU A 288 30.11 5.07 6.74
CA LEU A 288 29.31 6.05 7.49
C LEU A 288 30.17 7.22 8.01
N GLU A 289 29.61 8.44 8.02
CA GLU A 289 30.26 9.62 8.61
C GLU A 289 30.18 9.59 10.15
N MET A 290 31.18 10.14 10.85
CA MET A 290 31.25 10.13 12.33
C MET A 290 30.03 10.77 13.00
N GLU A 291 29.50 11.85 12.43
CA GLU A 291 28.30 12.53 12.94
C GLU A 291 27.05 11.64 12.85
N GLU A 292 26.96 10.78 11.83
CA GLU A 292 25.87 9.81 11.69
C GLU A 292 25.97 8.70 12.76
N ILE A 293 27.18 8.26 13.07
CA ILE A 293 27.45 7.27 14.12
C ILE A 293 27.05 7.81 15.50
N GLU A 294 27.40 9.05 15.82
CA GLU A 294 27.06 9.69 17.10
C GLU A 294 25.55 9.93 17.25
N ALA A 295 24.88 10.44 16.22
CA ALA A 295 23.43 10.58 16.23
C ALA A 295 22.71 9.23 16.41
N ILE A 296 23.23 8.15 15.82
CA ILE A 296 22.68 6.80 16.01
C ILE A 296 22.82 6.33 17.47
N ARG A 297 23.95 6.63 18.12
CA ARG A 297 24.23 6.26 19.52
C ARG A 297 23.36 7.03 20.53
N GLU A 298 23.10 8.32 20.28
CA GLU A 298 22.35 9.17 21.23
C GLU A 298 20.84 8.83 21.33
N ILE A 299 20.24 8.26 20.27
CA ILE A 299 18.78 8.37 20.09
C ILE A 299 17.93 7.29 20.78
N ALA A 300 18.51 6.15 21.20
CA ALA A 300 17.94 5.25 22.22
C ALA A 300 18.69 3.91 22.23
N VAL A 301 19.52 3.67 23.24
CA VAL A 301 20.08 2.32 23.44
C VAL A 301 20.22 2.02 24.93
N SER A 302 19.72 0.85 25.33
CA SER A 302 20.17 0.24 26.58
C SER A 302 21.62 -0.20 26.37
N PRO A 303 22.56 0.06 27.31
CA PRO A 303 23.97 -0.35 27.16
C PRO A 303 24.13 -1.83 26.76
N VAL A 304 23.21 -2.69 27.21
CA VAL A 304 23.14 -4.12 26.86
C VAL A 304 22.93 -4.36 25.36
N VAL A 305 22.08 -3.58 24.68
CA VAL A 305 21.81 -3.74 23.24
C VAL A 305 23.00 -3.28 22.42
N PHE A 306 23.67 -2.21 22.86
CA PHE A 306 24.88 -1.71 22.22
C PHE A 306 26.04 -2.72 22.33
N GLU A 307 26.24 -3.29 23.51
CA GLU A 307 27.26 -4.32 23.72
C GLU A 307 27.00 -5.57 22.86
N LEU A 308 25.74 -6.02 22.78
CA LEU A 308 25.37 -7.15 21.92
C LEU A 308 25.60 -6.85 20.43
N SER A 309 25.31 -5.62 19.97
CA SER A 309 25.64 -5.19 18.59
C SER A 309 27.13 -5.27 18.30
N ASN A 310 28.00 -4.82 19.23
CA ASN A 310 29.44 -4.95 19.07
C ASN A 310 29.89 -6.42 19.02
N GLN A 311 29.30 -7.29 19.84
CA GLN A 311 29.57 -8.73 19.81
C GLN A 311 29.15 -9.36 18.48
N MET A 312 27.98 -8.99 17.95
CA MET A 312 27.49 -9.43 16.64
C MET A 312 28.48 -9.06 15.53
N GLN A 313 28.91 -7.79 15.48
CA GLN A 313 29.87 -7.32 14.47
C GLN A 313 31.23 -8.02 14.59
N SER A 314 31.72 -8.21 15.82
CA SER A 314 32.96 -8.95 16.11
C SER A 314 32.88 -10.40 15.61
N LEU A 315 31.78 -11.10 15.90
CA LEU A 315 31.55 -12.47 15.44
C LEU A 315 31.60 -12.56 13.90
N MET A 316 30.90 -11.66 13.21
CA MET A 316 30.89 -11.61 11.74
C MET A 316 32.29 -11.33 11.18
N LYS A 317 33.06 -10.43 11.79
CA LYS A 317 34.40 -10.09 11.32
C LYS A 317 35.41 -11.23 11.49
N HIS A 318 35.43 -11.86 12.66
CA HIS A 318 36.48 -12.82 13.03
C HIS A 318 36.16 -14.27 12.64
N SER A 319 34.95 -14.73 12.90
CA SER A 319 34.58 -16.15 12.67
C SER A 319 33.89 -16.39 11.34
N LYS A 320 33.36 -15.33 10.69
CA LYS A 320 32.66 -15.36 9.39
C LYS A 320 31.63 -16.51 9.26
N PRO A 321 30.75 -16.71 10.26
CA PRO A 321 29.85 -17.86 10.31
C PRO A 321 28.81 -17.80 9.18
N PHE A 322 28.55 -16.61 8.64
CA PHE A 322 27.71 -16.39 7.47
C PHE A 322 28.16 -17.16 6.22
N THR A 323 29.44 -17.56 6.10
CA THR A 323 29.93 -18.39 4.99
C THR A 323 29.38 -19.81 5.02
N ASN A 324 28.97 -20.30 6.20
CA ASN A 324 28.29 -21.57 6.34
C ASN A 324 26.83 -21.42 5.86
N PRO A 325 26.41 -22.15 4.81
CA PRO A 325 25.04 -22.07 4.31
C PRO A 325 23.98 -22.55 5.32
N GLN A 326 24.37 -23.41 6.27
CA GLN A 326 23.51 -23.99 7.29
C GLN A 326 23.42 -23.13 8.56
N TYR A 327 24.15 -22.00 8.62
CA TYR A 327 24.17 -21.14 9.81
C TYR A 327 22.77 -20.64 10.16
N SER A 328 22.29 -21.05 11.32
CA SER A 328 20.91 -20.87 11.76
C SER A 328 20.77 -19.77 12.82
N LEU A 329 19.53 -19.31 13.02
CA LEU A 329 19.22 -18.37 14.10
C LEU A 329 19.58 -18.94 15.48
N GLN A 330 19.39 -20.25 15.69
CA GLN A 330 19.70 -20.91 16.96
C GLN A 330 21.21 -20.92 17.23
N GLU A 331 22.03 -21.23 16.22
CA GLU A 331 23.48 -21.15 16.35
C GLU A 331 23.92 -19.72 16.67
N PHE A 332 23.33 -18.72 16.00
CA PHE A 332 23.65 -17.31 16.28
C PHE A 332 23.27 -16.86 17.69
N LEU A 333 22.14 -17.36 18.22
CA LEU A 333 21.75 -17.12 19.61
C LEU A 333 22.72 -17.78 20.60
N ASN A 334 23.19 -18.99 20.29
CA ASN A 334 24.14 -19.72 21.11
C ASN A 334 25.53 -19.06 21.11
N ASP A 335 26.03 -18.67 19.94
CA ASP A 335 27.34 -18.01 19.78
C ASP A 335 27.42 -16.69 20.55
N LEU A 336 26.30 -15.97 20.63
CA LEU A 336 26.18 -14.69 21.35
C LEU A 336 25.67 -14.85 22.79
N ASN A 337 25.35 -16.07 23.22
CA ASN A 337 24.75 -16.37 24.52
C ASN A 337 23.60 -15.42 24.89
N THR A 338 22.64 -15.28 23.97
CA THR A 338 21.52 -14.32 24.10
C THR A 338 20.19 -14.96 23.77
N ASN A 339 19.10 -14.20 23.96
CA ASN A 339 17.76 -14.62 23.56
C ASN A 339 17.27 -13.84 22.34
N GLU A 340 16.27 -14.40 21.66
CA GLU A 340 15.71 -13.87 20.42
C GLU A 340 15.21 -12.43 20.55
N ASN A 341 14.61 -12.07 21.69
CA ASN A 341 14.12 -10.71 21.92
C ASN A 341 15.28 -9.69 21.98
N ARG A 342 16.34 -10.00 22.73
CA ARG A 342 17.54 -9.14 22.81
C ARG A 342 18.24 -9.06 21.47
N LEU A 343 18.38 -10.19 20.78
CA LEU A 343 18.98 -10.24 19.44
C LEU A 343 18.20 -9.39 18.44
N ASN A 344 16.87 -9.52 18.39
CA ASN A 344 16.03 -8.71 17.50
C ASN A 344 16.17 -7.21 17.78
N LYS A 345 16.26 -6.82 19.06
CA LYS A 345 16.54 -5.42 19.43
C LYS A 345 17.90 -4.95 18.93
N ALA A 346 18.95 -5.78 19.00
CA ALA A 346 20.28 -5.44 18.49
C ALA A 346 20.33 -5.40 16.95
N LEU A 347 19.68 -6.33 16.27
CA LEU A 347 19.53 -6.30 14.81
C LEU A 347 18.81 -5.04 14.31
N HIS A 348 17.70 -4.69 14.97
CA HIS A 348 16.95 -3.47 14.66
C HIS A 348 17.74 -2.21 15.05
N TYR A 349 18.55 -2.31 16.11
CA TYR A 349 19.53 -1.27 16.48
C TYR A 349 20.48 -0.99 15.31
N ASP A 350 21.02 -2.03 14.70
CA ASP A 350 21.92 -1.93 13.55
C ASP A 350 21.21 -1.64 12.22
N GLY A 351 19.88 -1.52 12.21
CA GLY A 351 19.11 -1.17 11.01
C GLY A 351 18.71 -2.36 10.13
N PHE A 352 18.90 -3.59 10.59
CA PHE A 352 18.48 -4.79 9.88
C PHE A 352 17.03 -5.14 10.22
N SER A 353 16.28 -5.72 9.28
CA SER A 353 14.89 -6.15 9.56
C SER A 353 14.84 -7.41 10.43
N GLY A 354 15.90 -8.22 10.41
CA GLY A 354 16.04 -9.45 11.20
C GLY A 354 17.28 -10.24 10.82
N PHE A 355 17.40 -11.47 11.34
CA PHE A 355 18.59 -12.32 11.18
C PHE A 355 18.93 -12.61 9.71
N ARG A 356 17.93 -12.92 8.88
CA ARG A 356 18.16 -13.27 7.47
C ARG A 356 18.73 -12.08 6.68
N ASP A 357 18.24 -10.88 6.94
CA ASP A 357 18.74 -9.63 6.32
C ASP A 357 20.19 -9.37 6.75
N TYR A 358 20.48 -9.55 8.05
CA TYR A 358 21.83 -9.43 8.60
C TYR A 358 22.83 -10.40 7.98
N ILE A 359 22.51 -11.70 7.94
CA ILE A 359 23.39 -12.70 7.34
C ILE A 359 23.58 -12.43 5.85
N ASN A 360 22.50 -12.18 5.10
CA ASN A 360 22.61 -11.93 3.66
C ASN A 360 23.42 -10.67 3.34
N PHE A 361 23.37 -9.64 4.21
CA PHE A 361 24.23 -8.48 4.10
C PHE A 361 25.71 -8.87 4.17
N TYR A 362 26.15 -9.59 5.20
CA TYR A 362 27.54 -10.03 5.30
C TYR A 362 27.95 -11.00 4.19
N ARG A 363 27.06 -11.91 3.78
CA ARG A 363 27.29 -12.79 2.62
C ARG A 363 27.50 -11.99 1.33
N LEU A 364 26.73 -10.92 1.12
CA LEU A 364 26.90 -10.04 -0.05
C LEU A 364 28.21 -9.26 0.03
N GLN A 365 28.58 -8.71 1.19
CA GLN A 365 29.86 -8.01 1.33
C GLN A 365 31.04 -8.93 1.08
N TYR A 366 30.99 -10.16 1.63
CA TYR A 366 32.02 -11.16 1.38
C TYR A 366 32.06 -11.59 -0.09
N PHE A 367 30.92 -11.72 -0.77
CA PHE A 367 30.88 -11.94 -2.22
C PHE A 367 31.64 -10.84 -2.96
N LYS A 368 31.41 -9.57 -2.64
CA LYS A 368 32.07 -8.43 -3.29
C LYS A 368 33.58 -8.43 -3.03
N GLU A 369 33.99 -8.69 -1.78
CA GLU A 369 35.40 -8.85 -1.40
C GLU A 369 36.07 -9.98 -2.21
N GLN A 370 35.46 -11.16 -2.25
CA GLN A 370 36.01 -12.30 -3.00
C GLN A 370 35.97 -12.08 -4.51
N ALA A 371 34.97 -11.38 -5.05
CA ALA A 371 34.90 -11.01 -6.46
C ALA A 371 36.05 -10.11 -6.90
N GLN A 372 36.53 -9.23 -6.02
CA GLN A 372 37.69 -8.39 -6.29
C GLN A 372 39.01 -9.18 -6.23
N LEU A 373 39.12 -10.12 -5.28
CA LEU A 373 40.32 -10.91 -5.03
C LEU A 373 40.50 -12.11 -5.98
N LYS A 374 39.40 -12.78 -6.35
CA LYS A 374 39.37 -14.05 -7.08
C LYS A 374 38.51 -13.92 -8.35
N ARG A 375 38.99 -13.10 -9.28
CA ARG A 375 38.25 -12.72 -10.51
C ARG A 375 38.10 -13.87 -11.52
N GLU A 376 38.89 -14.92 -11.36
CA GLU A 376 38.80 -16.16 -12.13
C GLU A 376 37.58 -17.01 -11.77
N LEU A 377 37.02 -16.83 -10.56
CA LEU A 377 35.86 -17.58 -10.12
C LEU A 377 34.59 -17.07 -10.78
N THR A 378 33.71 -18.00 -11.11
CA THR A 378 32.37 -17.69 -11.63
C THR A 378 31.49 -17.09 -10.54
N VAL A 379 30.48 -16.31 -10.95
CA VAL A 379 29.43 -15.80 -10.04
C VAL A 379 28.83 -16.92 -9.17
N LYS A 380 28.66 -18.12 -9.74
CA LYS A 380 28.08 -19.28 -9.02
C LYS A 380 29.02 -19.76 -7.92
N GLU A 381 30.31 -19.85 -8.19
CA GLU A 381 31.32 -20.28 -7.19
C GLU A 381 31.44 -19.26 -6.07
N LEU A 382 31.55 -17.96 -6.40
CA LEU A 382 31.61 -16.89 -5.42
C LEU A 382 30.34 -16.81 -4.55
N MET A 383 29.17 -17.05 -5.15
CA MET A 383 27.89 -17.12 -4.44
C MET A 383 27.90 -18.24 -3.38
N PHE A 384 28.31 -19.45 -3.76
CA PHE A 384 28.37 -20.58 -2.83
C PHE A 384 29.47 -20.41 -1.77
N LEU A 385 30.63 -19.86 -2.15
CA LEU A 385 31.70 -19.50 -1.23
C LEU A 385 31.22 -18.51 -0.16
N SER A 386 30.27 -17.65 -0.53
CA SER A 386 29.66 -16.68 0.37
C SER A 386 28.50 -17.23 1.18
N GLY A 387 28.23 -18.55 1.14
CA GLY A 387 27.20 -19.18 1.96
C GLY A 387 25.77 -19.11 1.41
N PHE A 388 25.54 -18.57 0.21
CA PHE A 388 24.21 -18.61 -0.41
C PHE A 388 23.91 -20.00 -0.98
N THR A 389 22.76 -20.58 -0.63
CA THR A 389 22.32 -21.90 -1.14
C THR A 389 21.55 -21.83 -2.45
N SER A 390 20.95 -20.69 -2.77
CA SER A 390 20.05 -20.54 -3.92
C SER A 390 20.42 -19.35 -4.80
N ARG A 391 20.62 -19.64 -6.09
CA ARG A 391 20.82 -18.61 -7.12
C ARG A 391 19.71 -17.57 -7.13
N SER A 392 18.46 -18.01 -7.01
CA SER A 392 17.31 -17.10 -7.02
C SER A 392 17.32 -16.13 -5.84
N SER A 393 17.70 -16.61 -4.64
CA SER A 393 17.79 -15.76 -3.45
C SER A 393 18.96 -14.79 -3.54
N PHE A 394 20.12 -15.27 -3.98
CA PHE A 394 21.31 -14.45 -4.17
C PHE A 394 21.08 -13.34 -5.19
N TYR A 395 20.67 -13.69 -6.42
CA TYR A 395 20.45 -12.71 -7.49
C TYR A 395 19.41 -11.66 -7.09
N ARG A 396 18.36 -12.06 -6.37
CA ARG A 396 17.34 -11.15 -5.88
C ARG A 396 17.89 -10.18 -4.84
N TYR A 397 18.63 -10.67 -3.85
CA TYR A 397 19.22 -9.83 -2.81
C TYR A 397 20.28 -8.89 -3.39
N PHE A 398 21.21 -9.42 -4.19
CA PHE A 398 22.24 -8.65 -4.88
C PHE A 398 21.65 -7.52 -5.71
N ALA A 399 20.73 -7.82 -6.64
CA ALA A 399 20.12 -6.80 -7.49
C ALA A 399 19.30 -5.77 -6.70
N SER A 400 18.74 -6.17 -5.56
CA SER A 400 18.02 -5.23 -4.70
C SER A 400 18.94 -4.18 -4.09
N VAL A 401 20.16 -4.57 -3.71
CA VAL A 401 21.17 -3.72 -3.06
C VAL A 401 21.98 -2.95 -4.11
N GLU A 402 22.63 -3.65 -5.04
CA GLU A 402 23.61 -3.10 -5.99
C GLU A 402 22.98 -2.49 -7.25
N LYS A 403 21.67 -2.65 -7.45
CA LYS A 403 20.93 -2.14 -8.62
C LYS A 403 21.40 -2.66 -10.00
N MET A 404 22.26 -3.67 -10.00
CA MET A 404 22.70 -4.41 -11.17
C MET A 404 22.71 -5.92 -10.88
N SER A 405 22.84 -6.74 -11.91
CA SER A 405 23.02 -8.18 -11.74
C SER A 405 24.43 -8.52 -11.27
N PRO A 406 24.62 -9.66 -10.57
CA PRO A 406 25.96 -10.13 -10.22
C PRO A 406 26.89 -10.32 -11.44
N SER A 407 26.32 -10.68 -12.59
CA SER A 407 27.07 -10.85 -13.84
C SER A 407 27.58 -9.52 -14.38
N GLU A 408 26.72 -8.49 -14.43
CA GLU A 408 27.12 -7.14 -14.80
C GLU A 408 28.17 -6.57 -13.85
N TYR A 409 28.05 -6.84 -12.55
CA TYR A 409 29.04 -6.43 -11.56
C TYR A 409 30.42 -7.06 -11.80
N MET A 410 30.48 -8.37 -12.07
CA MET A 410 31.74 -9.05 -12.40
C MET A 410 32.35 -8.52 -13.71
N GLU A 411 31.52 -8.23 -14.73
CA GLU A 411 31.99 -7.60 -15.96
C GLU A 411 32.58 -6.21 -15.72
N MET A 412 31.92 -5.40 -14.88
CA MET A 412 32.40 -4.07 -14.51
C MET A 412 33.76 -4.15 -13.81
N LEU A 413 33.89 -5.01 -12.80
CA LEU A 413 35.17 -5.24 -12.11
C LEU A 413 36.28 -5.66 -13.09
N ASN A 414 35.98 -6.55 -14.04
CA ASN A 414 36.94 -7.02 -15.02
C ASN A 414 37.36 -5.95 -16.05
N ARG A 415 36.50 -4.95 -16.30
CA ARG A 415 36.81 -3.81 -17.18
C ARG A 415 37.67 -2.75 -16.47
N GLU A 416 37.44 -2.49 -15.18
CA GLU A 416 38.20 -1.49 -14.41
C GLU A 416 39.70 -1.83 -14.23
N ASN A 417 40.10 -3.09 -14.44
CA ASN A 417 41.50 -3.52 -14.37
C ASN A 417 42.17 -3.74 -15.75
N LYS A 418 41.49 -3.42 -16.85
CA LYS A 418 42.11 -3.35 -18.19
C LYS A 418 42.45 -1.92 -18.52
#